data_AF-A0A925X347-F1
#
_entry.id   AF-A0A925X347-F1
#
_cell.length_a   1.000
_cell.length_b   1.000
_cell.length_c   1.000
_cell.angle_alpha   90.00
_cell.angle_beta   90.00
_cell.angle_gamma   90.00
#
_symmetry.space_group_name_H-M   'P 1'
#
loop_
_entity.id
_entity.type
_entity.pdbx_description
1 polymer ?
#
loop_
_entity_poly.entity_id
_entity_poly.type
_entity_poly.pdbx_seq_one_letter_code
_entity_poly.pdbx_strand_id
1 'polypeptide(L)'
;MRITCTGWALLPGAIYRHGVDIALPMSDHADFDELLELIDRVRPKKIFTHHGYPQFAEHLRSRGFNAQLARPDPQLSLFGE
;
A
#
# COMPACT_ATOMS: atom_id res chain seq x y z
N MET A 1 2.08 16.09 25.53
CA MET A 1 2.85 15.68 24.35
C MET A 1 2.05 14.62 23.60
N ARG A 2 1.63 14.91 22.37
CA ARG A 2 0.90 14.02 21.46
C ARG A 2 1.84 13.56 20.36
N ILE A 3 1.88 12.26 20.10
CA ILE A 3 2.75 11.64 19.10
C ILE A 3 1.87 10.79 18.17
N THR A 4 2.17 10.81 16.87
CA THR A 4 1.61 9.85 15.91
C THR A 4 2.74 9.10 15.20
N CYS A 5 2.48 7.84 14.84
CA CYS A 5 3.37 7.03 14.01
C CYS A 5 2.66 6.77 12.68
N THR A 6 3.25 7.22 11.58
CA THR A 6 2.72 6.95 10.25
C THR A 6 3.78 7.17 9.18
N GLY A 7 3.76 6.38 8.11
CA GLY A 7 4.59 6.66 6.93
C GLY A 7 4.34 8.05 6.32
N TRP A 8 3.16 8.63 6.54
CA TRP A 8 2.84 10.00 6.10
C TRP A 8 3.60 11.10 6.85
N ALA A 9 4.29 10.76 7.95
CA ALA A 9 5.11 11.71 8.69
C ALA A 9 6.32 12.22 7.90
N LEU A 10 6.68 11.55 6.80
CA LEU A 10 7.68 12.03 5.83
C LEU A 10 7.22 13.27 5.05
N LEU A 11 5.91 13.53 4.97
CA LEU A 11 5.38 14.66 4.22
C LEU A 11 5.49 15.97 5.01
N PRO A 12 5.79 17.10 4.34
CA PRO A 12 5.74 18.42 4.97
C PRO A 12 4.37 18.69 5.61
N GLY A 13 4.39 19.22 6.83
CA GLY A 13 3.18 19.59 7.56
C GLY A 13 2.42 18.45 8.24
N ALA A 14 3.01 17.25 8.33
CA ALA A 14 2.40 16.11 9.02
C ALA A 14 1.96 16.43 10.47
N ILE A 15 2.76 17.18 11.23
CA ILE A 15 2.40 17.59 12.60
C ILE A 15 1.09 18.39 12.65
N TYR A 16 0.86 19.28 11.67
CA TYR A 16 -0.36 20.08 11.57
C TYR A 16 -1.54 19.26 11.07
N ARG A 17 -1.32 18.42 10.05
CA ARG A 17 -2.34 17.52 9.48
C ARG A 17 -2.87 16.53 10.53
N HIS A 18 -2.00 16.04 11.41
CA HIS A 18 -2.35 15.09 12.44
C HIS A 18 -2.66 15.73 13.80
N GLY A 19 -2.46 17.04 13.96
CA GLY A 19 -2.74 17.76 15.21
C GLY A 19 -1.88 17.29 16.40
N VAL A 20 -0.62 16.94 16.14
CA VAL A 20 0.32 16.36 17.12
C VAL A 20 1.56 17.23 17.31
N ASP A 21 2.26 17.01 18.41
CA ASP A 21 3.53 17.70 18.69
C ASP A 21 4.70 17.05 17.91
N ILE A 22 4.63 15.73 17.71
CA ILE A 22 5.65 14.93 17.03
C ILE A 22 4.97 13.94 16.08
N ALA A 23 5.46 13.85 14.84
CA ALA A 23 5.08 12.82 13.89
C ALA A 23 6.31 11.96 13.57
N LEU A 24 6.23 10.66 13.83
CA LEU A 24 7.32 9.71 13.58
C LEU A 24 7.06 8.96 12.27
N PRO A 25 8.05 8.85 11.35
CA PRO A 25 7.94 8.11 10.11
C PRO A 25 8.09 6.60 10.36
N MET A 26 7.18 6.06 11.16
CA MET A 26 7.09 4.65 11.50
C MET A 26 5.71 4.16 11.07
N SER A 27 5.67 3.15 10.22
CA SER A 27 4.42 2.57 9.71
C SER A 27 4.39 1.07 10.00
N ASP A 28 3.19 0.54 10.11
CA ASP A 28 2.88 -0.89 10.14
C ASP A 28 2.69 -1.49 8.73
N HIS A 29 2.86 -0.68 7.69
CA HIS A 29 2.79 -1.08 6.29
C HIS A 29 4.17 -1.09 5.66
N ALA A 30 4.42 -2.10 4.81
CA ALA A 30 5.62 -2.17 3.99
C ALA A 30 5.71 -0.97 3.04
N ASP A 31 6.88 -0.38 2.94
CA ASP A 31 7.16 0.66 1.96
C ASP A 31 7.36 0.08 0.53
N PHE A 32 7.71 0.94 -0.41
CA PHE A 32 7.87 0.52 -1.80
C PHE A 32 8.98 -0.53 -1.99
N ASP A 33 10.14 -0.35 -1.36
CA ASP A 33 11.28 -1.25 -1.53
C ASP A 33 11.04 -2.57 -0.79
N GLU A 34 10.43 -2.52 0.40
CA GLU A 34 10.01 -3.70 1.16
C GLU A 34 8.96 -4.53 0.40
N LEU A 35 8.03 -3.89 -0.32
CA LEU A 35 7.08 -4.59 -1.18
C LEU A 35 7.78 -5.29 -2.37
N LEU A 36 8.80 -4.67 -2.96
CA LEU A 36 9.60 -5.30 -4.02
C LEU A 36 10.40 -6.48 -3.48
N GLU A 37 11.03 -6.33 -2.31
CA GLU A 37 11.75 -7.42 -1.64
C GLU A 37 10.82 -8.61 -1.35
N LEU A 38 9.62 -8.33 -0.85
CA LEU A 38 8.61 -9.36 -0.60
C LEU A 38 8.31 -10.16 -1.87
N ILE A 39 8.11 -9.49 -3.00
CA ILE A 39 7.82 -10.12 -4.29
C ILE A 39 9.01 -10.98 -4.75
N ASP A 40 10.23 -10.46 -4.64
CA ASP A 40 11.45 -11.17 -5.05
C ASP A 40 11.70 -12.43 -4.19
N ARG A 41 11.35 -12.38 -2.91
CA ARG A 41 11.46 -13.50 -1.96
C ARG A 41 10.37 -14.55 -2.17
N VAL A 42 9.12 -14.13 -2.34
CA VAL A 42 7.96 -15.05 -2.45
C VAL A 42 7.84 -15.64 -3.86
N ARG A 43 8.25 -14.92 -4.90
CA ARG A 43 8.14 -15.30 -6.31
C ARG A 43 6.71 -15.74 -6.71
N PRO A 44 5.70 -14.88 -6.48
CA PRO A 44 4.31 -15.23 -6.77
C PRO A 44 4.07 -15.39 -8.28
N LYS A 45 3.17 -16.31 -8.65
CA LYS A 45 2.72 -16.48 -10.05
C LYS A 45 1.80 -15.35 -10.53
N LYS A 46 1.12 -14.68 -9.59
CA LYS A 46 0.20 -13.58 -9.84
C LYS A 46 0.16 -12.67 -8.63
N ILE A 47 0.09 -11.36 -8.86
CA ILE A 47 0.07 -10.32 -7.83
C ILE A 47 -1.23 -9.54 -7.94
N PHE A 48 -1.91 -9.36 -6.81
CA PHE A 48 -3.07 -8.50 -6.69
C PHE A 48 -2.71 -7.36 -5.73
N THR A 49 -2.62 -6.14 -6.23
CA THR A 49 -2.34 -4.98 -5.38
C THR A 49 -3.65 -4.49 -4.79
N HIS A 50 -3.69 -4.24 -3.48
CA HIS A 50 -4.88 -3.75 -2.80
C HIS A 50 -4.54 -2.51 -1.98
N HIS A 51 -5.46 -1.55 -1.95
CA HIS A 51 -5.24 -0.20 -1.45
C HIS A 51 -4.10 0.54 -2.18
N GLY A 52 -4.09 1.87 -2.08
CA GLY A 52 -3.06 2.70 -2.71
C GLY A 52 -3.25 2.93 -4.21
N TYR A 53 -2.14 3.29 -4.85
CA TYR A 53 -2.10 3.86 -6.19
C TYR A 53 -2.00 2.77 -7.28
N PRO A 54 -2.80 2.82 -8.37
CA PRO A 54 -2.74 1.84 -9.47
C PRO A 54 -1.35 1.74 -10.14
N GLN A 55 -0.56 2.79 -10.01
CA GLN A 55 0.81 2.92 -10.52
C GLN A 55 1.73 1.81 -9.99
N PHE A 56 1.50 1.27 -8.79
CA PHE A 56 2.32 0.17 -8.29
C PHE A 56 2.13 -1.10 -9.11
N ALA A 57 0.88 -1.46 -9.45
CA ALA A 57 0.61 -2.60 -10.33
C ALA A 57 1.15 -2.36 -11.75
N GLU A 58 1.11 -1.12 -12.25
CA GLU A 58 1.74 -0.74 -13.54
C GLU A 58 3.26 -0.92 -13.51
N HIS A 59 3.91 -0.48 -12.43
CA HIS A 59 5.34 -0.66 -12.21
C HIS A 59 5.72 -2.15 -12.17
N LEU A 60 4.94 -2.99 -11.49
CA LEU A 60 5.20 -4.43 -11.47
C LEU A 60 5.04 -5.07 -12.86
N ARG A 61 4.05 -4.64 -13.64
CA ARG A 61 3.89 -5.10 -15.03
C ARG A 61 5.04 -4.66 -15.93
N SER A 62 5.56 -3.45 -15.79
CA SER A 62 6.73 -3.00 -16.57
C SER A 62 7.99 -3.79 -16.24
N ARG A 63 8.07 -4.37 -15.03
CA ARG A 63 9.12 -5.32 -14.60
C ARG A 63 8.85 -6.78 -15.03
N GLY A 64 7.76 -7.07 -15.73
CA GLY A 64 7.43 -8.40 -16.24
C GLY A 64 6.62 -9.28 -15.28
N PHE A 65 6.13 -8.74 -14.16
CA PHE A 65 5.25 -9.49 -13.26
C PHE A 65 3.80 -9.49 -13.74
N ASN A 66 3.10 -10.61 -13.53
CA ASN A 66 1.65 -10.69 -13.72
C ASN A 66 0.93 -10.01 -12.53
N ALA A 67 0.73 -8.69 -12.62
CA ALA A 67 0.15 -7.88 -11.56
C ALA A 67 -1.11 -7.13 -11.99
N GLN A 68 -2.13 -7.10 -11.12
CA GLN A 68 -3.37 -6.34 -11.34
C GLN A 68 -3.86 -5.67 -10.05
N LEU A 69 -4.51 -4.52 -10.20
CA LEU A 69 -5.21 -3.89 -9.07
C LEU A 69 -6.42 -4.76 -8.70
N ALA A 70 -6.52 -5.13 -7.43
CA ALA A 70 -7.71 -5.74 -6.87
C ALA A 70 -8.81 -4.68 -6.84
N ARG A 71 -9.64 -4.67 -7.88
CA ARG A 71 -10.90 -3.95 -7.84
C ARG A 71 -11.85 -4.72 -6.92
N PRO A 72 -12.63 -4.06 -6.06
CA PRO A 72 -13.80 -4.74 -5.53
C PRO A 72 -14.63 -5.12 -6.75
N ASP A 73 -14.82 -6.42 -6.97
CA ASP A 73 -15.96 -6.85 -7.77
C ASP A 73 -17.20 -6.23 -7.10
N PRO A 74 -18.17 -5.69 -7.86
CA PRO A 74 -19.44 -5.30 -7.26
C PRO A 74 -19.90 -6.49 -6.43
N GLN A 75 -20.14 -6.28 -5.14
CA GLN A 75 -20.48 -7.31 -4.18
C GLN A 75 -21.49 -8.27 -4.81
N LEU A 76 -21.00 -9.44 -5.24
CA LEU A 76 -21.85 -10.48 -5.80
C LEU A 76 -22.62 -11.07 -4.64
N SER A 77 -23.92 -11.33 -4.81
CA SER A 77 -24.67 -12.00 -3.77
C SER A 77 -24.04 -13.37 -3.52
N LEU A 78 -23.75 -13.67 -2.24
CA LEU A 78 -23.27 -14.99 -1.86
C LEU A 78 -24.32 -16.08 -2.15
N PHE A 79 -25.56 -15.65 -2.32
CA PHE A 79 -26.72 -16.45 -2.73
C PHE A 79 -27.31 -15.79 -3.96
N GLY A 80 -27.10 -16.37 -5.14
CA GLY A 80 -27.82 -15.95 -6.34
C GLY A 80 -29.32 -16.18 -6.12
N GLU A 81 -30.14 -15.25 -6.60
CA GLU A 81 -31.44 -15.65 -7.15
C GLU A 81 -31.20 -16.20 -8.57
#